data_AF-A0A496TV42-F1
#
_entry.id   AF-A0A496TV42-F1
#
_cell.length_a   1.000
_cell.length_b   1.000
_cell.length_c   1.000
_cell.angle_alpha   90.00
_cell.angle_beta   90.00
_cell.angle_gamma   90.00
#
_symmetry.space_group_name_H-M   'P 1'
#
loop_
_entity.id
_entity.type
_entity.pdbx_description
1 polymer ?
#
loop_
_entity_poly.entity_id
_entity_poly.type
_entity_poly.pdbx_seq_one_letter_code
_entity_poly.pdbx_strand_id
1 'polypeptide(L)'
;MSIRSHYLLHSLIILFLLPTVGIGKRNPEFDGKWTLIPEKSSEIGLYKTLTLNIHQDASTVTIIHIWGKRRSFSDTLILETGGAVNQVPVRNRIWPTNVFMGLSMQPGTIRQITATWEEDGMLLRLKERYPIRGSQGVALISSTHTYRLSSNKEILTYKVTRSSRKTDPEIKYVFKRAGTKEAYFMELEDNWEIQGKLPEQAFLISLQGIVNTHGPKL
;
A
#
# COMPACT_ATOMS: atom_id res chain seq x y z
N MET A 1 -32.42 12.08 66.52
CA MET A 1 -31.60 10.98 65.98
C MET A 1 -31.47 11.16 64.48
N SER A 2 -30.34 11.75 64.06
CA SER A 2 -29.90 11.85 62.67
C SER A 2 -29.01 10.65 62.35
N ILE A 3 -28.64 10.46 61.07
CA ILE A 3 -27.75 9.45 60.47
C ILE A 3 -28.59 8.27 59.91
N ARG A 4 -28.69 7.99 58.60
CA ARG A 4 -27.61 7.87 57.60
C ARG A 4 -28.18 7.86 56.17
N SER A 5 -28.02 8.96 55.44
CA SER A 5 -28.22 9.04 53.98
C SER A 5 -26.87 8.81 53.29
N HIS A 6 -26.42 7.56 53.15
CA HIS A 6 -25.09 7.28 52.56
C HIS A 6 -25.01 6.10 51.58
N TYR A 7 -26.13 5.52 51.13
CA TYR A 7 -26.09 4.39 50.18
C TYR A 7 -26.42 4.74 48.73
N LEU A 8 -26.59 6.02 48.41
CA LEU A 8 -26.92 6.49 47.04
C LEU A 8 -25.76 7.22 46.33
N LEU A 9 -24.53 7.13 46.85
CA LEU A 9 -23.38 7.89 46.30
C LEU A 9 -22.26 7.02 45.72
N HIS A 10 -22.49 5.75 45.42
CA HIS A 10 -21.46 4.84 44.88
C HIS A 10 -21.81 4.22 43.50
N SER A 11 -22.93 4.59 42.87
CA SER A 11 -23.28 4.07 41.54
C SER A 11 -22.88 4.97 40.36
N LEU A 12 -22.21 6.10 40.58
CA LEU A 12 -22.02 7.13 39.55
C LEU A 12 -20.55 7.39 39.13
N ILE A 13 -19.66 6.37 39.16
CA ILE A 13 -18.28 6.51 38.60
C ILE A 13 -17.82 5.20 37.93
N ILE A 14 -18.66 4.57 37.08
CA ILE A 14 -18.22 3.49 36.17
C ILE A 14 -18.87 3.70 34.78
N LEU A 15 -18.79 4.92 34.23
CA LEU A 15 -19.31 5.21 32.87
C LEU A 15 -18.28 5.91 31.96
N PHE A 16 -16.99 5.88 32.28
CA PHE A 16 -15.95 6.56 31.48
C PHE A 16 -14.71 5.71 31.18
N LEU A 17 -14.91 4.40 30.99
CA LEU A 17 -13.93 3.51 30.37
C LEU A 17 -14.53 2.85 29.12
N LEU A 18 -15.26 3.63 28.31
CA LEU A 18 -15.50 3.23 26.93
C LEU A 18 -14.15 3.33 26.21
N PRO A 19 -13.61 2.24 25.64
CA PRO A 19 -12.44 2.35 24.78
C PRO A 19 -12.82 3.31 23.66
N THR A 20 -12.09 4.41 23.56
CA THR A 20 -12.17 5.30 22.40
C THR A 20 -11.70 4.50 21.21
N VAL A 21 -12.64 3.85 20.52
CA VAL A 21 -12.40 3.31 19.19
C VAL A 21 -12.12 4.54 18.34
N GLY A 22 -10.83 4.82 18.11
CA GLY A 22 -10.41 5.93 17.29
C GLY A 22 -10.96 5.72 15.88
N ILE A 23 -12.01 6.46 15.54
CA ILE A 23 -12.49 6.55 14.16
C ILE A 23 -11.45 7.40 13.43
N GLY A 24 -10.44 6.71 12.90
CA GLY A 24 -9.47 7.36 12.04
C GLY A 24 -10.20 7.95 10.83
N LYS A 25 -10.00 9.24 10.60
CA LYS A 25 -10.59 9.97 9.48
C LYS A 25 -10.12 9.34 8.17
N ARG A 26 -11.06 8.88 7.34
CA ARG A 26 -10.77 8.41 5.97
C ARG A 26 -10.35 9.58 5.08
N ASN A 27 -9.62 9.29 4.01
CA ASN A 27 -9.22 10.30 3.04
C ASN A 27 -9.69 9.90 1.62
N PRO A 28 -10.65 10.63 1.01
CA PRO A 28 -11.20 10.29 -0.30
C PRO A 28 -10.13 10.28 -1.40
N GLU A 29 -8.99 10.93 -1.19
CA GLU A 29 -7.87 10.92 -2.12
C GLU A 29 -7.21 9.54 -2.25
N PHE A 30 -7.53 8.55 -1.44
CA PHE A 30 -7.11 7.18 -1.72
C PHE A 30 -7.88 6.58 -2.91
N ASP A 31 -9.11 7.02 -3.16
CA ASP A 31 -10.01 6.39 -4.14
C ASP A 31 -9.50 6.50 -5.58
N GLY A 32 -9.74 5.45 -6.35
CA GLY A 32 -9.42 5.37 -7.75
C GLY A 32 -8.31 4.38 -8.07
N LYS A 33 -7.77 4.51 -9.28
CA LYS A 33 -6.79 3.59 -9.86
C LYS A 33 -5.38 4.15 -9.78
N TRP A 34 -4.48 3.32 -9.28
CA TRP A 34 -3.08 3.62 -9.05
C TRP A 34 -2.20 2.64 -9.84
N THR A 35 -1.19 3.16 -10.53
CA THR A 35 -0.26 2.38 -11.35
C THR A 35 1.15 2.48 -10.80
N LEU A 36 1.84 1.35 -10.71
CA LEU A 36 3.22 1.25 -10.22
C LEU A 36 4.16 2.18 -11.01
N ILE A 37 5.09 2.81 -10.31
CA ILE A 37 6.30 3.43 -10.86
C ILE A 37 7.44 2.43 -10.60
N PRO A 38 7.81 1.59 -11.59
CA PRO A 38 8.78 0.50 -11.39
C PRO A 38 10.13 0.99 -10.84
N GLU A 39 10.61 2.13 -11.33
CA GLU A 39 11.93 2.69 -11.01
C GLU A 39 12.03 3.20 -9.57
N LYS A 40 10.89 3.39 -8.90
CA LYS A 40 10.82 3.82 -7.48
C LYS A 40 10.39 2.70 -6.54
N SER A 41 10.27 1.48 -7.05
CA SER A 41 9.68 0.33 -6.37
C SER A 41 10.67 -0.82 -6.22
N SER A 42 10.44 -1.69 -5.24
CA SER A 42 11.11 -2.98 -5.12
C SER A 42 10.80 -3.87 -6.32
N GLU A 43 11.73 -4.77 -6.66
CA GLU A 43 11.55 -5.75 -7.75
C GLU A 43 10.25 -6.54 -7.54
N ILE A 44 9.48 -6.66 -8.62
CA ILE A 44 8.15 -7.29 -8.63
C ILE A 44 8.15 -8.67 -9.32
N GLY A 45 9.33 -9.19 -9.62
CA GLY A 45 9.56 -10.53 -10.11
C GLY A 45 8.85 -10.79 -11.44
N LEU A 46 8.08 -11.88 -11.48
CA LEU A 46 7.44 -12.37 -12.70
C LEU A 46 6.27 -11.49 -13.19
N TYR A 47 5.67 -10.67 -12.33
CA TYR A 47 4.47 -9.91 -12.68
C TYR A 47 4.76 -8.63 -13.47
N LYS A 48 5.94 -8.03 -13.28
CA LYS A 48 6.43 -6.77 -13.89
C LYS A 48 5.56 -5.53 -13.70
N THR A 49 4.30 -5.67 -13.33
CA THR A 49 3.33 -4.59 -13.18
C THR A 49 2.44 -4.86 -11.97
N LEU A 50 2.01 -3.77 -11.33
CA LEU A 50 1.04 -3.79 -10.25
C LEU A 50 0.12 -2.59 -10.37
N THR A 51 -1.17 -2.84 -10.25
CA THR A 51 -2.21 -1.82 -10.17
C THR A 51 -2.94 -1.98 -8.84
N LEU A 52 -3.28 -0.86 -8.21
CA LEU A 52 -4.20 -0.82 -7.08
C LEU A 52 -5.47 -0.10 -7.52
N ASN A 53 -6.63 -0.70 -7.26
CA ASN A 53 -7.89 0.04 -7.24
C ASN A 53 -8.35 0.14 -5.79
N ILE A 54 -8.56 1.35 -5.32
CA ILE A 54 -9.04 1.60 -3.96
C ILE A 54 -10.41 2.27 -4.06
N HIS A 55 -11.34 1.83 -3.23
CA HIS A 55 -12.64 2.44 -3.08
C HIS A 55 -13.04 2.45 -1.61
N GLN A 56 -13.57 3.56 -1.13
CA GLN A 56 -13.98 3.75 0.25
C GLN A 56 -15.49 4.00 0.34
N ASP A 57 -16.14 3.29 1.26
CA ASP A 57 -17.49 3.58 1.71
C ASP A 57 -17.46 4.14 3.15
N ALA A 58 -18.62 4.23 3.80
CA ALA A 58 -18.76 4.81 5.13
C ALA A 58 -17.85 4.16 6.18
N SER A 59 -17.81 2.82 6.22
CA SER A 59 -17.02 2.04 7.18
C SER A 59 -16.10 1.01 6.53
N THR A 60 -16.18 0.81 5.22
CA THR A 60 -15.42 -0.19 4.48
C THR A 60 -14.41 0.44 3.53
N VAL A 61 -13.28 -0.24 3.34
CA VAL A 61 -12.32 0.02 2.29
C VAL A 61 -12.17 -1.23 1.43
N THR A 62 -12.31 -1.06 0.12
CA THR A 62 -12.04 -2.08 -0.88
C THR A 62 -10.69 -1.79 -1.52
N ILE A 63 -9.78 -2.76 -1.50
CA ILE A 63 -8.45 -2.67 -2.12
C ILE A 63 -8.27 -3.86 -3.05
N ILE A 64 -8.12 -3.60 -4.35
CA ILE A 64 -7.88 -4.61 -5.36
C ILE A 64 -6.45 -4.47 -5.85
N HIS A 65 -5.61 -5.45 -5.54
CA HIS A 65 -4.30 -5.59 -6.16
C HIS A 65 -4.45 -6.39 -7.46
N ILE A 66 -3.84 -5.91 -8.54
CA ILE A 66 -3.76 -6.62 -9.81
C ILE A 66 -2.30 -6.74 -10.19
N TRP A 67 -1.75 -7.94 -10.03
CA TRP A 67 -0.36 -8.27 -10.33
C TRP A 67 -0.30 -8.81 -11.77
N GLY A 68 0.49 -8.18 -12.64
CA GLY A 68 0.63 -8.60 -14.03
C GLY A 68 -0.53 -8.17 -14.95
N LYS A 69 -0.29 -8.28 -16.26
CA LYS A 69 -1.28 -7.96 -17.31
C LYS A 69 -1.95 -9.22 -17.87
N ARG A 70 -1.24 -9.98 -18.73
CA ARG A 70 -1.77 -11.18 -19.41
C ARG A 70 -1.86 -12.39 -18.49
N ARG A 71 -0.75 -12.74 -17.86
CA ARG A 71 -0.74 -13.70 -16.74
C ARG A 71 -0.84 -12.90 -15.47
N SER A 72 -2.07 -12.74 -14.98
CA SER A 72 -2.36 -11.88 -13.84
C SER A 72 -2.88 -12.64 -12.64
N PHE A 73 -2.69 -12.06 -11.47
CA PHE A 73 -3.29 -12.49 -10.23
C PHE A 73 -3.95 -11.27 -9.58
N SER A 74 -5.19 -11.42 -9.13
CA SER A 74 -5.90 -10.37 -8.40
C SER A 74 -6.20 -10.80 -6.98
N ASP A 75 -5.88 -9.94 -6.02
CA ASP A 75 -6.25 -10.08 -4.61
C ASP A 75 -7.18 -8.92 -4.25
N THR A 76 -8.40 -9.25 -3.85
CA THR A 76 -9.43 -8.27 -3.49
C THR A 76 -9.68 -8.36 -1.99
N LEU A 77 -9.47 -7.24 -1.30
CA LEU A 77 -9.74 -7.08 0.11
C LEU A 77 -10.92 -6.14 0.27
N ILE A 78 -11.95 -6.57 0.98
CA ILE A 78 -13.06 -5.73 1.43
C ILE A 78 -12.98 -5.75 2.95
N LEU A 79 -12.63 -4.63 3.56
CA LEU A 79 -12.26 -4.55 4.96
C LEU A 79 -13.08 -3.49 5.67
N GLU A 80 -13.74 -3.88 6.75
CA GLU A 80 -14.21 -2.95 7.77
C GLU A 80 -13.00 -2.24 8.41
N THR A 81 -13.11 -0.93 8.49
CA THR A 81 -12.11 -0.03 9.07
C THR A 81 -12.43 0.30 10.52
N GLY A 82 -11.52 0.99 11.22
CA GLY A 82 -11.68 1.28 12.66
C GLY A 82 -11.18 0.16 13.57
N GLY A 83 -10.36 -0.77 13.05
CA GLY A 83 -9.69 -1.79 13.86
C GLY A 83 -10.45 -3.10 14.02
N ALA A 84 -11.61 -3.25 13.38
CA ALA A 84 -12.35 -4.51 13.33
C ALA A 84 -11.48 -5.64 12.72
N VAL A 85 -11.66 -6.87 13.20
CA VAL A 85 -10.95 -8.05 12.69
C VAL A 85 -11.73 -8.65 11.52
N ASN A 86 -11.23 -8.40 10.31
CA ASN A 86 -11.79 -8.94 9.08
C ASN A 86 -11.31 -10.38 8.85
N GLN A 87 -12.24 -11.27 8.52
CA GLN A 87 -11.96 -12.67 8.19
C GLN A 87 -12.00 -12.84 6.67
N VAL A 88 -10.83 -12.87 6.02
CA VAL A 88 -10.73 -12.94 4.56
C VAL A 88 -10.31 -14.35 4.13
N PRO A 89 -11.14 -15.08 3.34
CA PRO A 89 -10.82 -16.45 2.95
C PRO A 89 -9.66 -16.50 1.95
N VAL A 90 -8.73 -17.43 2.19
CA VAL A 90 -7.67 -17.76 1.23
C VAL A 90 -8.25 -18.67 0.15
N ARG A 91 -8.37 -18.15 -1.07
CA ARG A 91 -8.92 -18.90 -2.23
C ARG A 91 -7.85 -19.44 -3.17
N ASN A 92 -6.65 -18.88 -3.13
CA ASN A 92 -5.56 -19.22 -4.03
C ASN A 92 -4.27 -19.46 -3.23
N ARG A 93 -3.38 -20.31 -3.78
CA ARG A 93 -2.07 -20.62 -3.23
C ARG A 93 -1.01 -19.53 -3.48
N ILE A 94 -1.29 -18.58 -4.36
CA ILE A 94 -0.35 -17.52 -4.76
C ILE A 94 -0.05 -16.59 -3.59
N TRP A 95 1.25 -16.36 -3.33
CA TRP A 95 1.74 -15.34 -2.41
C TRP A 95 2.57 -14.31 -3.19
N PRO A 96 1.96 -13.21 -3.67
CA PRO A 96 2.56 -12.40 -4.73
C PRO A 96 3.84 -11.66 -4.32
N THR A 97 4.04 -11.40 -3.04
CA THR A 97 5.26 -10.80 -2.49
C THR A 97 6.40 -11.81 -2.29
N ASN A 98 6.20 -13.07 -2.68
CA ASN A 98 7.23 -14.11 -2.68
C ASN A 98 6.91 -15.23 -3.70
N VAL A 99 7.30 -15.02 -4.96
CA VAL A 99 7.03 -15.96 -6.05
C VAL A 99 8.14 -16.99 -6.31
N PHE A 100 9.32 -16.82 -5.71
CA PHE A 100 10.51 -17.64 -6.02
C PHE A 100 10.87 -18.64 -4.91
N MET A 101 10.44 -18.39 -3.67
CA MET A 101 10.59 -19.37 -2.60
C MET A 101 9.39 -20.32 -2.68
N GLY A 102 9.58 -21.62 -2.46
CA GLY A 102 8.52 -22.65 -2.46
C GLY A 102 7.51 -22.52 -1.31
N LEU A 103 7.06 -21.30 -1.03
CA LEU A 103 6.11 -20.92 0.00
C LEU A 103 4.79 -20.57 -0.68
N SER A 104 3.68 -20.97 -0.06
CA SER A 104 2.36 -20.76 -0.63
C SER A 104 1.33 -20.43 0.44
N MET A 105 0.34 -19.63 0.05
CA MET A 105 -0.89 -19.48 0.81
C MET A 105 -1.61 -20.84 0.87
N GLN A 106 -2.37 -21.11 1.93
CA GLN A 106 -3.13 -22.35 2.06
C GLN A 106 -4.62 -22.12 1.76
N PRO A 107 -5.14 -22.54 0.59
CA PRO A 107 -6.56 -22.44 0.28
C PRO A 107 -7.44 -23.10 1.35
N GLY A 108 -8.59 -22.50 1.63
CA GLY A 108 -9.53 -22.96 2.67
C GLY A 108 -9.22 -22.45 4.08
N THR A 109 -8.09 -21.77 4.28
CA THR A 109 -7.80 -21.05 5.53
C THR A 109 -8.30 -19.60 5.49
N ILE A 110 -8.15 -18.90 6.61
CA ILE A 110 -8.58 -17.51 6.77
C ILE A 110 -7.37 -16.62 7.09
N ARG A 111 -7.35 -15.45 6.47
CA ARG A 111 -6.49 -14.31 6.81
C ARG A 111 -7.24 -13.43 7.79
N GLN A 112 -6.63 -13.11 8.92
CA GLN A 112 -7.16 -12.15 9.86
C GLN A 112 -6.53 -10.79 9.58
N ILE A 113 -7.33 -9.79 9.24
CA ILE A 113 -6.83 -8.47 8.84
C ILE A 113 -7.55 -7.39 9.65
N THR A 114 -6.79 -6.56 10.37
CA THR A 114 -7.32 -5.30 10.92
C THR A 114 -6.91 -4.14 10.04
N ALA A 115 -7.84 -3.21 9.80
CA ALA A 115 -7.61 -2.02 8.98
C ALA A 115 -7.85 -0.74 9.81
N THR A 116 -6.87 0.17 9.83
CA THR A 116 -6.93 1.42 10.59
C THR A 116 -6.40 2.60 9.79
N TRP A 117 -7.16 3.70 9.81
CA TRP A 117 -6.70 5.00 9.32
C TRP A 117 -5.89 5.70 10.42
N GLU A 118 -4.72 6.21 10.06
CA GLU A 118 -3.77 6.91 10.92
C GLU A 118 -3.31 8.20 10.22
N GLU A 119 -2.56 9.05 10.93
CA GLU A 119 -1.99 10.29 10.35
C GLU A 119 -3.06 11.19 9.66
N ASP A 120 -4.19 11.43 10.34
CA ASP A 120 -5.36 12.16 9.79
C ASP A 120 -5.88 11.61 8.44
N GLY A 121 -5.77 10.30 8.24
CA GLY A 121 -6.21 9.61 7.02
C GLY A 121 -5.17 9.56 5.91
N MET A 122 -3.96 10.08 6.14
CA MET A 122 -2.86 9.98 5.17
C MET A 122 -2.22 8.60 5.15
N LEU A 123 -2.48 7.76 6.17
CA LEU A 123 -1.97 6.41 6.24
C LEU A 123 -3.09 5.40 6.51
N LEU A 124 -3.22 4.41 5.64
CA LEU A 124 -3.99 3.19 5.90
C LEU A 124 -3.04 2.08 6.34
N ARG A 125 -3.20 1.58 7.56
CA ARG A 125 -2.45 0.44 8.08
C ARG A 125 -3.33 -0.80 8.06
N LEU A 126 -2.80 -1.89 7.50
CA LEU A 126 -3.37 -3.23 7.67
C LEU A 126 -2.42 -4.09 8.49
N LYS A 127 -2.90 -4.73 9.56
CA LYS A 127 -2.17 -5.79 10.25
C LYS A 127 -2.82 -7.12 9.91
N GLU A 128 -2.03 -8.01 9.36
CA GLU A 128 -2.51 -9.25 8.79
C GLU A 128 -1.82 -10.45 9.47
N ARG A 129 -2.58 -11.51 9.74
CA ARG A 129 -2.08 -12.82 10.21
C ARG A 129 -2.66 -13.95 9.35
N TYR A 130 -1.82 -14.87 8.89
CA TYR A 130 -2.21 -15.94 7.97
C TYR A 130 -1.23 -17.12 8.00
N PRO A 131 -1.73 -18.35 7.73
CA PRO A 131 -0.86 -19.50 7.57
C PRO A 131 -0.19 -19.51 6.19
N ILE A 132 1.09 -19.85 6.17
CA ILE A 132 1.86 -20.14 4.96
C ILE A 132 2.35 -21.59 5.03
N ARG A 133 2.25 -22.29 3.90
CA ARG A 133 2.78 -23.64 3.72
C ARG A 133 4.13 -23.60 3.03
N GLY A 134 5.10 -24.31 3.59
CA GLY A 134 6.41 -24.60 2.99
C GLY A 134 6.78 -26.07 3.11
N SER A 135 8.02 -26.42 2.78
CA SER A 135 8.53 -27.81 2.85
C SER A 135 8.55 -28.38 4.27
N GLN A 136 8.70 -27.52 5.28
CA GLN A 136 8.75 -27.89 6.70
C GLN A 136 7.36 -27.85 7.38
N GLY A 137 6.28 -27.78 6.60
CA GLY A 137 4.91 -27.71 7.11
C GLY A 137 4.31 -26.30 7.08
N VAL A 138 3.38 -26.03 7.99
CA VAL A 138 2.61 -24.78 8.04
C VAL A 138 3.16 -23.88 9.14
N ALA A 139 3.42 -22.61 8.80
CA ALA A 139 3.86 -21.59 9.74
C ALA A 139 2.88 -20.40 9.73
N LEU A 140 2.58 -19.86 10.92
CA LEU A 140 1.78 -18.65 11.05
C LEU A 140 2.66 -17.41 10.87
N ILE A 141 2.33 -16.57 9.89
CA ILE A 141 3.07 -15.35 9.59
C ILE A 141 2.20 -14.14 9.93
N SER A 142 2.86 -13.06 10.36
CA SER A 142 2.21 -11.75 10.52
C SER A 142 2.87 -10.73 9.61
N SER A 143 2.08 -9.88 8.98
CA SER A 143 2.53 -8.83 8.07
C SER A 143 1.85 -7.51 8.42
N THR A 144 2.59 -6.41 8.31
CA THR A 144 2.04 -5.06 8.38
C THR A 144 2.16 -4.42 7.00
N HIS A 145 1.03 -3.97 6.50
CA HIS A 145 0.89 -3.28 5.23
C HIS A 145 0.61 -1.82 5.55
N THR A 146 1.29 -0.89 4.89
CA THR A 146 1.00 0.54 5.03
C THR A 146 0.85 1.16 3.65
N TYR A 147 -0.25 1.87 3.44
CA TYR A 147 -0.51 2.67 2.26
C TYR A 147 -0.48 4.12 2.72
N ARG A 148 0.54 4.87 2.30
CA ARG A 148 0.71 6.27 2.66
C ARG A 148 0.55 7.14 1.43
N LEU A 149 -0.36 8.09 1.52
CA LEU A 149 -0.51 9.13 0.51
C LEU A 149 0.53 10.23 0.74
N SER A 150 1.14 10.74 -0.31
CA SER A 150 2.01 11.91 -0.23
C SER A 150 1.22 13.15 0.15
N SER A 151 1.89 14.17 0.71
CA SER A 151 1.26 15.45 1.07
C SER A 151 0.58 16.13 -0.13
N ASN A 152 1.14 15.99 -1.32
CA ASN A 152 0.56 16.50 -2.57
C ASN A 152 -0.52 15.58 -3.18
N LYS A 153 -0.84 14.44 -2.56
CA LYS A 153 -1.89 13.49 -2.96
C LYS A 153 -1.71 12.81 -4.33
N GLU A 154 -0.55 12.97 -4.94
CA GLU A 154 -0.28 12.41 -6.28
C GLU A 154 0.42 11.06 -6.25
N ILE A 155 1.03 10.71 -5.12
CA ILE A 155 1.83 9.50 -4.96
C ILE A 155 1.27 8.68 -3.81
N LEU A 156 1.05 7.39 -4.08
CA LEU A 156 0.71 6.41 -3.06
C LEU A 156 1.91 5.49 -2.85
N THR A 157 2.37 5.37 -1.61
CA THR A 157 3.46 4.45 -1.23
C THR A 157 2.90 3.29 -0.43
N TYR A 158 3.03 2.08 -0.97
CA TYR A 158 2.67 0.83 -0.30
C TYR A 158 3.92 0.15 0.23
N LYS A 159 3.94 -0.20 1.52
CA LYS A 159 5.03 -0.95 2.14
C LYS A 159 4.51 -2.22 2.81
N VAL A 160 5.32 -3.27 2.77
CA VAL A 160 5.05 -4.54 3.44
C VAL A 160 6.21 -4.91 4.34
N THR A 161 5.94 -5.04 5.64
CA THR A 161 6.88 -5.55 6.65
C THR A 161 6.37 -6.90 7.16
N ARG A 162 7.22 -7.92 7.16
CA ARG A 162 6.85 -9.29 7.58
C ARG A 162 7.62 -9.70 8.82
N SER A 163 6.97 -10.42 9.74
CA SER A 163 7.61 -10.94 10.95
C SER A 163 8.76 -11.91 10.66
N SER A 164 8.68 -12.65 9.54
CA SER A 164 9.67 -13.64 9.10
C SER A 164 10.90 -13.05 8.41
N ARG A 165 10.95 -11.73 8.17
CA ARG A 165 12.06 -11.05 7.49
C ARG A 165 12.43 -9.76 8.23
N LYS A 166 13.35 -9.87 9.19
CA LYS A 166 13.79 -8.74 10.03
C LYS A 166 14.94 -7.94 9.41
N THR A 167 15.74 -8.55 8.53
CA THR A 167 16.99 -7.98 7.98
C THR A 167 16.95 -7.74 6.48
N ASP A 168 15.92 -8.22 5.79
CA ASP A 168 15.76 -8.00 4.35
C ASP A 168 15.39 -6.53 4.05
N PRO A 169 15.72 -6.02 2.85
CA PRO A 169 15.24 -4.71 2.42
C PRO A 169 13.71 -4.65 2.45
N GLU A 170 13.20 -3.50 2.88
CA GLU A 170 11.76 -3.23 2.95
C GLU A 170 11.11 -3.41 1.57
N ILE A 171 10.00 -4.17 1.50
CA ILE A 171 9.21 -4.27 0.29
C ILE A 171 8.40 -2.97 0.16
N LYS A 172 8.72 -2.17 -0.85
CA LYS A 172 8.12 -0.86 -1.10
C LYS A 172 7.69 -0.75 -2.55
N TYR A 173 6.43 -0.41 -2.78
CA TYR A 173 5.88 -0.12 -4.09
C TYR A 173 5.36 1.31 -4.12
N VAL A 174 5.76 2.08 -5.13
CA VAL A 174 5.36 3.49 -5.30
C VAL A 174 4.45 3.58 -6.51
N PHE A 175 3.33 4.28 -6.35
CA PHE A 175 2.31 4.41 -7.38
C PHE A 175 2.01 5.86 -7.69
N LYS A 176 1.59 6.10 -8.92
CA LYS A 176 0.94 7.33 -9.39
C LYS A 176 -0.51 7.04 -9.77
N ARG A 177 -1.33 8.09 -9.92
CA ARG A 177 -2.65 7.95 -10.54
C ARG A 177 -2.52 7.35 -11.94
N ALA A 178 -3.42 6.44 -12.29
CA ALA A 178 -3.43 5.90 -13.65
C ALA A 178 -3.76 6.99 -14.67
N GLY A 179 -3.06 6.99 -15.79
CA GLY A 179 -3.26 7.96 -16.87
C GLY A 179 -2.59 9.31 -16.63
N THR A 180 -1.85 9.48 -15.53
CA THR A 180 -1.06 10.70 -15.28
C THR A 180 0.42 10.39 -15.38
N LYS A 181 1.25 11.40 -15.72
CA LYS A 181 2.71 11.34 -15.68
C LYS A 181 3.27 10.10 -16.39
N GLU A 182 2.68 9.74 -17.54
CA GLU A 182 3.06 8.58 -18.37
C GLU A 182 4.36 8.81 -19.15
N ALA A 183 4.72 10.08 -19.35
CA ALA A 183 6.01 10.48 -19.90
C ALA A 183 6.55 11.67 -19.11
N TYR A 184 7.87 11.71 -18.96
CA TYR A 184 8.57 12.96 -18.70
C TYR A 184 8.82 13.59 -20.07
N PHE A 185 8.26 14.78 -20.29
CA PHE A 185 8.62 15.60 -21.42
C PHE A 185 9.43 16.79 -20.91
N MET A 186 10.38 17.22 -21.72
CA MET A 186 11.14 18.42 -21.52
C MET A 186 10.90 19.25 -22.77
N GLU A 187 10.32 20.43 -22.61
CA GLU A 187 10.35 21.44 -23.67
C GLU A 187 11.75 22.03 -23.68
N LEU A 188 12.49 21.77 -24.75
CA LEU A 188 13.79 22.35 -24.97
C LEU A 188 13.57 23.69 -25.67
N GLU A 189 14.02 24.78 -25.06
CA GLU A 189 14.04 26.09 -25.71
C GLU A 189 15.16 26.12 -26.75
N ASP A 190 14.98 26.90 -27.83
CA ASP A 190 15.96 27.02 -28.92
C ASP A 190 17.29 27.67 -28.47
N ASN A 191 17.38 28.18 -27.24
CA ASN A 191 18.60 28.77 -26.69
C ASN A 191 19.39 27.76 -25.86
N TRP A 192 20.46 27.21 -26.44
CA TRP A 192 21.29 26.15 -25.87
C TRP A 192 22.51 26.67 -25.08
N GLU A 193 22.50 27.92 -24.63
CA GLU A 193 23.57 28.45 -23.80
C GLU A 193 23.64 27.74 -22.44
N ILE A 194 24.72 26.99 -22.19
CA ILE A 194 24.94 26.30 -20.93
C ILE A 194 25.61 27.27 -19.93
N GLN A 195 24.80 28.00 -19.17
CA GLN A 195 25.31 28.88 -18.10
C GLN A 195 25.57 28.15 -16.76
N GLY A 196 25.39 26.82 -16.72
CA GLY A 196 25.65 25.99 -15.54
C GLY A 196 25.05 24.58 -15.65
N LYS A 197 25.26 23.73 -14.62
CA LYS A 197 24.77 22.32 -14.57
C LYS A 197 25.16 21.50 -15.81
N LEU A 198 26.40 21.71 -16.28
CA LEU A 198 26.96 21.06 -17.45
C LEU A 198 26.81 19.51 -17.45
N PRO A 199 26.98 18.79 -16.32
CA PRO A 199 26.79 17.33 -16.31
C PRO A 199 25.36 16.91 -16.64
N GLU A 200 24.36 17.59 -16.09
CA GLU A 200 22.94 17.31 -16.35
C GLU A 200 22.53 17.72 -17.78
N GLN A 201 23.02 18.85 -18.26
CA GLN A 201 22.76 19.31 -19.62
C GLN A 201 23.42 18.39 -20.65
N ALA A 202 24.67 17.98 -20.42
CA ALA A 202 25.38 17.03 -21.29
C ALA A 202 24.71 15.65 -21.31
N PHE A 203 24.18 15.18 -20.18
CA PHE A 203 23.40 13.94 -20.12
C PHE A 203 22.14 14.00 -21.00
N LEU A 204 21.39 15.11 -20.92
CA LEU A 204 20.16 15.32 -21.70
C LEU A 204 20.45 15.45 -23.22
N ILE A 205 21.49 16.19 -23.58
CA ILE A 205 21.99 16.28 -24.97
C ILE A 205 22.40 14.91 -25.49
N SER A 206 23.10 14.12 -24.68
CA SER A 206 23.57 12.79 -25.07
C SER A 206 22.42 11.80 -25.30
N LEU A 207 21.39 11.85 -24.45
CA LEU A 207 20.17 11.07 -24.64
C LEU A 207 19.48 11.42 -25.96
N GLN A 208 19.42 12.70 -26.30
CA GLN A 208 18.85 13.13 -27.58
C GLN A 208 19.68 12.66 -28.77
N GLY A 209 21.02 12.64 -28.66
CA GLY A 209 21.91 12.07 -29.66
C GLY A 209 21.66 10.58 -29.91
N ILE A 210 21.35 9.82 -28.85
CA ILE A 210 20.99 8.39 -28.96
C ILE A 210 19.63 8.23 -29.63
N VAL A 211 18.62 9.01 -29.23
CA VAL A 211 17.24 8.93 -29.74
C VAL A 211 17.13 9.38 -31.20
N ASN A 212 17.95 10.37 -31.60
CA ASN A 212 18.00 10.94 -32.95
C ASN A 212 19.17 10.41 -33.80
N THR A 213 19.71 9.24 -33.48
CA THR A 213 20.86 8.64 -34.19
C THR A 213 20.66 8.54 -35.71
N HIS A 214 19.41 8.48 -36.17
CA HIS A 214 19.06 8.34 -37.60
C HIS A 214 18.34 9.58 -38.15
N GLY A 215 18.36 10.70 -37.43
CA GLY A 215 17.66 11.94 -37.75
C GLY A 215 16.74 12.43 -36.63
N PRO A 216 16.37 13.72 -36.64
CA PRO A 216 15.48 14.29 -35.64
C PRO A 216 14.10 13.62 -35.69
N LYS A 217 13.67 13.04 -34.58
CA LYS A 217 12.31 12.55 -34.39
C LYS A 217 11.55 13.59 -33.57
N LEU A 218 10.65 14.33 -34.25
CA LEU A 218 9.69 15.25 -33.63
C LEU A 218 8.54 14.46 -33.00
#